data_AF-A0A1Y2TQ07-F1
#
_entry.id   AF-A0A1Y2TQ07-F1
#
_cell.length_a   1.000
_cell.length_b   1.000
_cell.length_c   1.000
_cell.angle_alpha   90.00
_cell.angle_beta   90.00
_cell.angle_gamma   90.00
#
_symmetry.space_group_name_H-M   'P 1'
#
loop_
_entity.id
_entity.type
_entity.pdbx_description
1 polymer ?
#
loop_
_entity_poly.entity_id
_entity_poly.type
_entity_poly.pdbx_seq_one_letter_code
_entity_poly.pdbx_strand_id
1 'polypeptide(L)'
;MPFNGLGRLGGAWGPWGMRLVHIANYTRRLTRRHYSVVLALVLIMIFIMTGPCCRSSLGVARLNPGPASFAMPLGPVASTMSPIETAEGNPDLQMPTDKPTEDSSGSDLDKVISGPEYCTTWPVDSDGEYTPKPKPIRAMQFDSIAPEGGWKKPEGFKVVAMVFYGRKRNVDILDCYMRQNLVSNGGYLDEVWFMVHTLNEDDIQWLRGFVNETAEYKFFDLGPCAGENFGCIWEFAVEKDVMYIKIDDDILYIHHDAIPQLVHSRLAQPHPYAISAQLVNSPVTALQQYHYGTIHPFLPDPHHHNHRKAAETWRPSELGLYPEAMLPLSGDLMNVNSSYRGHPWLLLTNSSHNTVELTKTPMGAWNRNQGAEQIAFGPAWKSWGIAAQQLYSLLYNLERNQMHRYHFGRPLNFEDAVNDKKPSAATNETTGNSCGAAVQTYHYSGPGGEQLYDMQYERYNLNFFVIWGRDVAAGLPIREDDEEELTSEIPLRLRRPFVIDTRAVVAHQSFYTQREGINQTDLVDRFRAFANENVCAADNLKKPWDGRCDGF
;
A
#
# COMPACT_ATOMS: atom_id res chain seq x y z
N MET A 1 12.16 -45.99 29.35
CA MET A 1 12.64 -47.35 29.69
C MET A 1 12.82 -47.40 31.20
N PRO A 2 12.04 -48.21 31.95
CA PRO A 2 12.02 -48.10 33.41
C PRO A 2 12.78 -49.24 34.10
N PHE A 3 13.28 -48.97 35.30
CA PHE A 3 13.57 -50.00 36.29
C PHE A 3 13.25 -49.45 37.69
N ASN A 4 12.35 -50.17 38.37
CA ASN A 4 12.16 -50.39 39.82
C ASN A 4 12.06 -49.16 40.77
N GLY A 5 11.17 -49.08 41.75
CA GLY A 5 10.36 -50.10 42.44
C GLY A 5 10.41 -49.82 43.96
N LEU A 6 9.33 -50.14 44.69
CA LEU A 6 9.08 -49.98 46.14
C LEU A 6 8.77 -48.56 46.63
N GLY A 7 7.79 -48.29 47.51
CA GLY A 7 6.87 -49.15 48.25
C GLY A 7 6.41 -48.47 49.55
N ARG A 8 5.16 -47.96 49.56
CA ARG A 8 4.13 -47.92 50.63
C ARG A 8 4.36 -47.36 52.07
N LEU A 9 3.34 -46.57 52.48
CA LEU A 9 2.73 -46.35 53.84
C LEU A 9 3.56 -45.52 54.83
N GLY A 10 3.08 -44.55 55.61
CA GLY A 10 1.77 -43.97 55.92
C GLY A 10 1.83 -43.31 57.32
N GLY A 11 1.08 -42.23 57.58
CA GLY A 11 0.69 -41.83 58.94
C GLY A 11 1.33 -40.60 59.61
N ALA A 12 0.65 -39.45 59.46
CA ALA A 12 0.17 -38.49 60.48
C ALA A 12 1.01 -38.01 61.70
N TRP A 13 0.68 -36.76 62.08
CA TRP A 13 0.90 -36.00 63.35
C TRP A 13 2.07 -34.98 63.39
N GLY A 14 1.74 -33.67 63.33
CA GLY A 14 2.59 -32.54 63.77
C GLY A 14 2.55 -32.39 65.31
N PRO A 15 2.96 -31.27 65.97
CA PRO A 15 3.05 -29.86 65.50
C PRO A 15 4.24 -29.01 66.08
N TRP A 16 4.18 -27.68 65.89
CA TRP A 16 5.03 -26.57 66.42
C TRP A 16 6.35 -26.32 65.67
N GLY A 17 6.73 -25.12 65.20
CA GLY A 17 6.12 -23.80 65.17
C GLY A 17 7.19 -22.75 64.82
N MET A 18 6.92 -21.84 63.88
CA MET A 18 7.20 -20.38 63.93
C MET A 18 7.21 -19.76 62.51
N ARG A 19 6.18 -18.94 62.28
CA ARG A 19 6.15 -17.59 61.68
C ARG A 19 7.07 -17.28 60.48
N LEU A 20 6.46 -16.97 59.33
CA LEU A 20 6.43 -15.62 58.75
C LEU A 20 5.41 -15.50 57.58
N VAL A 21 4.35 -14.74 57.87
CA VAL A 21 3.54 -13.83 57.03
C VAL A 21 3.35 -14.16 55.52
N HIS A 22 2.10 -14.47 55.14
CA HIS A 22 1.51 -13.98 53.90
C HIS A 22 0.02 -13.66 54.12
N ILE A 23 -0.31 -12.37 54.08
CA ILE A 23 -1.69 -11.88 53.98
C ILE A 23 -2.11 -12.04 52.53
N ALA A 24 -3.05 -12.95 52.27
CA ALA A 24 -3.84 -12.95 51.05
C ALA A 24 -4.86 -11.81 51.13
N ASN A 25 -4.87 -10.91 50.15
CA ASN A 25 -5.91 -9.89 50.01
C ASN A 25 -6.40 -9.83 48.56
N TYR A 26 -7.62 -10.35 48.38
CA TYR A 26 -8.74 -9.68 47.71
C TYR A 26 -8.42 -8.77 46.50
N THR A 27 -8.61 -9.30 45.29
CA THR A 27 -8.94 -8.49 44.10
C THR A 27 -10.44 -8.61 43.81
N ARG A 28 -11.19 -7.61 44.30
CA ARG A 28 -12.60 -7.38 43.96
C ARG A 28 -12.73 -7.02 42.49
N ARG A 29 -13.65 -7.70 41.78
CA ARG A 29 -14.17 -7.28 40.48
C ARG A 29 -14.78 -5.87 40.58
N LEU A 30 -14.23 -4.92 39.84
CA LEU A 30 -14.83 -3.60 39.63
C LEU A 30 -16.04 -3.77 38.70
N THR A 31 -17.24 -3.45 39.20
CA THR A 31 -18.47 -3.42 38.40
C THR A 31 -18.77 -2.00 37.92
N ARG A 32 -19.50 -1.90 36.79
CA ARG A 32 -19.89 -0.68 36.03
C ARG A 32 -20.28 0.55 36.88
N ARG A 33 -20.78 0.37 38.10
CA ARG A 33 -21.13 1.47 39.02
C ARG A 33 -19.92 2.25 39.56
N HIS A 34 -18.72 1.67 39.60
CA HIS A 34 -17.52 2.34 40.10
C HIS A 34 -16.95 3.36 39.10
N TYR A 35 -17.08 3.10 37.79
CA TYR A 35 -16.66 4.02 36.74
C TYR A 35 -17.52 5.28 36.71
N SER A 36 -18.84 5.17 36.94
CA SER A 36 -19.75 6.32 36.95
C SER A 36 -19.46 7.29 38.10
N VAL A 37 -19.03 6.80 39.26
CA VAL A 37 -18.69 7.64 40.42
C VAL A 37 -17.36 8.37 40.21
N VAL A 38 -16.36 7.70 39.63
CA VAL A 38 -15.07 8.33 39.30
C VAL A 38 -15.23 9.37 38.20
N LEU A 39 -16.02 9.09 37.17
CA LEU A 39 -16.31 10.04 36.09
C LEU A 39 -17.07 11.28 36.59
N ALA A 40 -18.03 11.09 37.50
CA ALA A 40 -18.76 12.21 38.12
C ALA A 40 -17.84 13.10 38.98
N LEU A 41 -16.88 12.51 39.71
CA LEU A 41 -15.92 13.28 40.52
C LEU A 41 -14.93 14.07 39.67
N VAL A 42 -14.50 13.53 38.52
CA VAL A 42 -13.61 14.23 37.57
C VAL A 42 -14.35 15.40 36.91
N LEU A 43 -15.61 15.21 36.52
CA LEU A 43 -16.44 16.27 35.92
C LEU A 43 -16.74 17.41 36.91
N ILE A 44 -16.95 17.10 38.20
CA ILE A 44 -17.12 18.11 39.25
C ILE A 44 -15.82 18.92 39.46
N MET A 45 -14.65 18.29 39.39
CA MET A 45 -13.37 19.00 39.50
C MET A 45 -13.13 19.97 38.33
N ILE A 46 -13.48 19.56 37.11
CA ILE A 46 -13.33 20.41 35.92
C ILE A 46 -14.28 21.61 36.01
N PHE A 47 -15.51 21.43 36.51
CA PHE A 47 -16.48 22.51 36.67
C PHE A 47 -16.10 23.54 37.75
N ILE A 48 -15.33 23.14 38.77
CA ILE A 48 -14.85 24.05 39.83
C ILE A 48 -13.64 24.87 39.35
N MET A 49 -12.87 24.37 38.38
CA MET A 49 -11.66 25.03 37.85
C MET A 49 -11.95 26.10 36.78
N THR A 50 -13.16 26.16 36.22
CA THR A 50 -13.49 27.05 35.09
C THR A 50 -14.64 28.02 35.37
N GLY A 51 -14.75 28.52 36.61
CA GLY A 51 -15.64 29.63 36.98
C GLY A 51 -14.91 30.99 37.00
N PRO A 52 -15.55 32.10 36.59
CA PRO A 52 -14.85 33.29 36.11
C PRO A 52 -14.46 34.25 37.24
N CYS A 53 -13.19 34.67 37.29
CA CYS A 53 -12.84 35.90 37.99
C CYS A 53 -11.58 36.58 37.40
N CYS A 54 -11.72 37.88 37.15
CA CYS A 54 -10.70 38.89 36.89
C CYS A 54 -10.08 39.01 35.48
N ARG A 55 -10.72 39.90 34.70
CA ARG A 55 -10.15 40.78 33.67
C ARG A 55 -9.06 41.68 34.27
N SER A 56 -7.93 41.82 33.56
CA SER A 56 -7.18 43.09 33.52
C SER A 56 -6.38 43.20 32.21
N SER A 57 -6.43 44.41 31.67
CA SER A 57 -5.82 44.92 30.44
C SER A 57 -4.31 45.05 30.52
N LEU A 58 -3.61 44.98 29.37
CA LEU A 58 -2.52 45.89 29.00
C LEU A 58 -2.13 45.65 27.53
N GLY A 59 -2.15 46.72 26.73
CA GLY A 59 -1.71 46.72 25.33
C GLY A 59 -0.21 46.95 25.19
N VAL A 60 0.36 46.57 24.05
CA VAL A 60 1.69 46.97 23.60
C VAL A 60 1.71 47.10 22.07
N ALA A 61 2.47 48.09 21.63
CA ALA A 61 2.56 48.72 20.31
C ALA A 61 3.15 47.84 19.19
N ARG A 62 2.75 48.19 17.95
CA ARG A 62 3.35 47.76 16.68
C ARG A 62 4.63 48.55 16.38
N LEU A 63 5.66 47.86 15.89
CA LEU A 63 6.82 48.45 15.21
C LEU A 63 6.99 47.76 13.85
N ASN A 64 6.98 48.57 12.77
CA ASN A 64 7.40 48.19 11.42
C ASN A 64 8.92 48.34 11.29
N PRO A 65 9.54 47.58 10.37
CA PRO A 65 10.52 48.18 9.47
C PRO A 65 10.31 47.76 8.00
N GLY A 66 10.50 48.74 7.10
CA GLY A 66 10.38 48.59 5.64
C GLY A 66 11.61 47.97 4.96
N PRO A 67 11.54 47.72 3.63
CA PRO A 67 12.58 47.02 2.89
C PRO A 67 13.64 47.99 2.33
N ALA A 68 14.90 47.53 2.30
CA ALA A 68 16.01 48.20 1.64
C ALA A 68 16.29 47.54 0.28
N SER A 69 16.24 48.36 -0.77
CA SER A 69 16.59 48.03 -2.15
C SER A 69 18.10 47.99 -2.36
N PHE A 70 18.59 47.04 -3.14
CA PHE A 70 19.88 47.13 -3.84
C PHE A 70 19.67 46.82 -5.32
N ALA A 71 20.06 47.76 -6.18
CA ALA A 71 20.01 47.65 -7.62
C ALA A 71 21.44 47.60 -8.19
N MET A 72 21.64 46.79 -9.24
CA MET A 72 22.69 47.02 -10.24
C MET A 72 22.16 46.71 -11.65
N PRO A 73 22.66 47.38 -12.72
CA PRO A 73 21.96 47.50 -14.00
C PRO A 73 22.68 46.77 -15.15
N LEU A 74 21.93 46.18 -16.09
CA LEU A 74 22.38 45.97 -17.48
C LEU A 74 21.19 46.10 -18.45
N GLY A 75 21.46 46.75 -19.60
CA GLY A 75 20.52 47.36 -20.53
C GLY A 75 19.80 46.45 -21.55
N PRO A 76 19.21 47.02 -22.62
CA PRO A 76 17.87 46.67 -23.08
C PRO A 76 17.82 45.81 -24.35
N VAL A 77 16.74 45.07 -24.52
CA VAL A 77 16.22 44.69 -25.85
C VAL A 77 14.72 44.97 -25.87
N ALA A 78 14.32 45.82 -26.81
CA ALA A 78 12.95 46.24 -27.05
C ALA A 78 12.14 45.14 -27.74
N SER A 79 10.84 45.06 -27.44
CA SER A 79 9.76 45.04 -28.43
C SER A 79 8.37 44.97 -27.78
N THR A 80 7.74 46.14 -27.72
CA THR A 80 6.33 46.44 -28.06
C THR A 80 5.28 45.32 -27.97
N MET A 81 4.33 45.45 -27.03
CA MET A 81 2.88 45.52 -27.29
C MET A 81 2.10 45.90 -26.02
N SER A 82 1.17 46.84 -26.15
CA SER A 82 0.19 47.29 -25.15
C SER A 82 -1.22 47.17 -25.78
N PRO A 83 -2.34 47.43 -25.07
CA PRO A 83 -2.70 47.13 -23.68
C PRO A 83 -4.10 46.46 -23.60
N ILE A 84 -4.43 45.75 -22.51
CA ILE A 84 -5.83 45.61 -22.05
C ILE A 84 -5.89 45.82 -20.53
N GLU A 85 -6.96 46.50 -20.15
CA GLU A 85 -7.31 47.22 -18.92
C GLU A 85 -7.27 46.43 -17.60
N THR A 86 -6.67 47.11 -16.61
CA THR A 86 -7.01 47.24 -15.18
C THR A 86 -8.04 46.31 -14.54
N ALA A 87 -7.61 45.58 -13.51
CA ALA A 87 -8.44 45.17 -12.38
C ALA A 87 -7.78 45.67 -11.07
N GLU A 88 -8.49 46.53 -10.33
CA GLU A 88 -8.26 46.80 -8.91
C GLU A 88 -9.39 46.12 -8.11
N GLY A 89 -9.06 45.43 -7.02
CA GLY A 89 -10.07 44.99 -6.05
C GLY A 89 -9.70 43.81 -5.15
N ASN A 90 -8.80 44.06 -4.20
CA ASN A 90 -8.65 43.53 -2.82
C ASN A 90 -8.92 42.03 -2.45
N PRO A 91 -8.11 41.44 -1.53
CA PRO A 91 -8.18 40.05 -1.11
C PRO A 91 -9.02 39.89 0.17
N ASP A 92 -9.78 38.81 0.24
CA ASP A 92 -10.13 38.07 1.46
C ASP A 92 -11.11 36.99 1.04
N LEU A 93 -10.77 35.71 1.22
CA LEU A 93 -11.75 34.64 1.43
C LEU A 93 -11.06 33.38 1.98
N GLN A 94 -11.50 33.05 3.19
CA GLN A 94 -11.19 31.86 3.97
C GLN A 94 -11.58 30.58 3.25
N MET A 95 -10.81 29.51 3.46
CA MET A 95 -11.18 28.15 3.07
C MET A 95 -12.43 27.71 3.84
N PRO A 96 -13.52 27.25 3.18
CA PRO A 96 -14.60 26.59 3.87
C PRO A 96 -14.30 25.08 3.97
N THR A 97 -14.22 24.62 5.21
CA THR A 97 -14.49 23.25 5.59
C THR A 97 -16.00 23.02 5.54
N ASP A 98 -16.51 22.26 4.56
CA ASP A 98 -17.86 21.69 4.66
C ASP A 98 -17.96 20.37 3.88
N LYS A 99 -18.53 19.36 4.55
CA LYS A 99 -18.93 18.06 4.00
C LYS A 99 -19.97 18.27 2.89
N PRO A 100 -19.96 17.50 1.78
CA PRO A 100 -21.03 17.59 0.81
C PRO A 100 -22.30 16.92 1.37
N THR A 101 -23.39 17.67 1.35
CA THR A 101 -24.76 17.21 1.53
C THR A 101 -25.27 16.68 0.18
N GLU A 102 -26.01 15.56 0.22
CA GLU A 102 -26.75 15.02 -0.91
C GLU A 102 -27.74 16.05 -1.44
N ASP A 103 -27.62 16.40 -2.73
CA ASP A 103 -28.74 16.98 -3.45
C ASP A 103 -28.82 16.40 -4.86
N SER A 104 -29.88 15.62 -5.06
CA SER A 104 -30.25 14.96 -6.31
C SER A 104 -30.82 15.98 -7.28
N SER A 105 -30.14 16.20 -8.41
CA SER A 105 -30.80 16.72 -9.61
C SER A 105 -30.21 16.02 -10.84
N GLY A 106 -31.07 15.20 -11.45
CA GLY A 106 -30.71 14.26 -12.51
C GLY A 106 -30.29 14.94 -13.81
N SER A 107 -29.24 14.40 -14.40
CA SER A 107 -28.98 14.44 -15.83
C SER A 107 -29.03 13.00 -16.35
N ASP A 108 -29.56 12.80 -17.56
CA ASP A 108 -29.73 11.50 -18.26
C ASP A 108 -28.40 10.81 -18.63
N LEU A 109 -27.43 10.74 -17.71
CA LEU A 109 -26.07 10.24 -17.95
C LEU A 109 -25.64 9.03 -17.11
N ASP A 110 -26.45 8.58 -16.15
CA ASP A 110 -26.15 7.41 -15.32
C ASP A 110 -27.05 6.22 -15.70
N LYS A 111 -26.71 5.51 -16.77
CA LYS A 111 -27.10 4.10 -16.83
C LYS A 111 -26.16 3.33 -15.91
N VAL A 112 -26.46 3.36 -14.61
CA VAL A 112 -26.00 2.33 -13.67
C VAL A 112 -26.36 0.99 -14.31
N ILE A 113 -25.36 0.20 -14.67
CA ILE A 113 -25.57 -1.17 -15.13
C ILE A 113 -26.16 -1.92 -13.93
N SER A 114 -27.47 -2.10 -13.91
CA SER A 114 -28.21 -2.74 -12.82
C SER A 114 -27.71 -4.19 -12.65
N GLY A 115 -27.19 -4.54 -11.48
CA GLY A 115 -26.67 -5.88 -11.19
C GLY A 115 -25.93 -5.96 -9.84
N PRO A 116 -25.43 -7.14 -9.45
CA PRO A 116 -24.59 -7.31 -8.24
C PRO A 116 -23.33 -6.45 -8.32
N GLU A 117 -22.69 -6.04 -7.20
CA GLU A 117 -21.45 -5.21 -7.25
C GLU A 117 -20.28 -5.91 -7.96
N TYR A 118 -20.25 -7.25 -7.92
CA TYR A 118 -19.25 -8.09 -8.59
C TYR A 118 -19.86 -9.14 -9.53
N CYS A 119 -19.10 -9.53 -10.56
CA CYS A 119 -19.44 -10.60 -11.49
C CYS A 119 -18.15 -11.19 -12.06
N THR A 120 -18.22 -12.39 -12.67
CA THR A 120 -17.07 -13.03 -13.31
C THR A 120 -17.27 -13.26 -14.81
N THR A 121 -16.17 -13.16 -15.54
CA THR A 121 -15.98 -13.51 -16.95
C THR A 121 -15.50 -14.95 -17.15
N TRP A 122 -15.32 -15.70 -16.06
CA TRP A 122 -15.03 -17.13 -16.11
C TRP A 122 -16.29 -17.96 -16.34
N PRO A 123 -16.15 -19.18 -16.90
CA PRO A 123 -17.28 -20.05 -17.15
C PRO A 123 -17.83 -20.65 -15.83
N VAL A 124 -18.82 -19.98 -15.24
CA VAL A 124 -19.66 -20.49 -14.14
C VAL A 124 -21.05 -20.89 -14.64
N ASP A 125 -21.73 -21.82 -13.98
CA ASP A 125 -23.11 -22.20 -14.34
C ASP A 125 -24.15 -21.14 -13.88
N SER A 126 -25.44 -21.48 -13.98
CA SER A 126 -26.54 -20.57 -13.61
C SER A 126 -26.59 -20.26 -12.11
N ASP A 127 -26.03 -21.14 -11.28
CA ASP A 127 -25.99 -20.98 -9.83
C ASP A 127 -24.69 -20.28 -9.38
N GLY A 128 -23.81 -19.94 -10.34
CA GLY A 128 -22.51 -19.32 -10.08
C GLY A 128 -21.41 -20.33 -9.75
N GLU A 129 -21.67 -21.63 -9.91
CA GLU A 129 -20.68 -22.66 -9.59
C GLU A 129 -19.66 -22.81 -10.72
N TYR A 130 -18.38 -22.78 -10.35
CA TYR A 130 -17.25 -23.00 -11.25
C TYR A 130 -16.82 -24.46 -11.25
N THR A 131 -16.84 -25.09 -12.42
CA THR A 131 -16.23 -26.42 -12.61
C THR A 131 -14.89 -26.29 -13.34
N PRO A 132 -13.76 -26.56 -12.66
CA PRO A 132 -12.44 -26.49 -13.28
C PRO A 132 -12.34 -27.42 -14.49
N LYS A 133 -11.79 -26.92 -15.59
CA LYS A 133 -11.43 -27.76 -16.74
C LYS A 133 -9.97 -28.17 -16.59
N PRO A 134 -9.62 -29.46 -16.78
CA PRO A 134 -8.23 -29.88 -16.77
C PRO A 134 -7.47 -29.11 -17.85
N LYS A 135 -6.49 -28.32 -17.43
CA LYS A 135 -5.56 -27.63 -18.32
C LYS A 135 -4.16 -28.13 -18.02
N PRO A 136 -3.33 -28.41 -19.05
CA PRO A 136 -1.92 -28.64 -18.81
C PRO A 136 -1.33 -27.36 -18.24
N ILE A 137 -0.96 -27.39 -16.96
CA ILE A 137 -0.24 -26.28 -16.32
C ILE A 137 1.14 -26.25 -16.96
N ARG A 138 1.39 -25.22 -17.78
CA ARG A 138 2.72 -24.92 -18.30
C ARG A 138 3.13 -23.58 -17.71
N ALA A 139 3.54 -23.62 -16.44
CA ALA A 139 4.08 -22.46 -15.75
C ALA A 139 5.16 -21.82 -16.64
N MET A 140 5.05 -20.51 -16.84
CA MET A 140 6.05 -19.81 -17.63
C MET A 140 7.34 -19.69 -16.83
N GLN A 141 8.45 -19.73 -17.54
CA GLN A 141 9.74 -19.37 -16.96
C GLN A 141 9.87 -17.85 -17.03
N PHE A 142 9.83 -17.20 -15.87
CA PHE A 142 10.06 -15.76 -15.76
C PHE A 142 11.53 -15.47 -15.54
N ASP A 143 11.99 -14.34 -16.10
CA ASP A 143 13.30 -13.79 -15.80
C ASP A 143 13.40 -13.46 -14.31
N SER A 144 14.54 -13.79 -13.71
CA SER A 144 14.79 -13.50 -12.30
C SER A 144 16.03 -12.63 -12.15
N ILE A 145 15.95 -11.72 -11.19
CA ILE A 145 17.06 -10.89 -10.73
C ILE A 145 17.83 -11.50 -9.56
N ALA A 146 17.52 -12.75 -9.19
CA ALA A 146 18.20 -13.46 -8.13
C ALA A 146 19.72 -13.54 -8.38
N PRO A 147 20.54 -13.47 -7.32
CA PRO A 147 21.97 -13.69 -7.44
C PRO A 147 22.28 -15.14 -7.86
N GLU A 148 23.54 -15.40 -8.20
CA GLU A 148 24.01 -16.77 -8.47
C GLU A 148 23.70 -17.70 -7.28
N GLY A 149 23.07 -18.84 -7.56
CA GLY A 149 22.60 -19.77 -6.53
C GLY A 149 21.22 -19.45 -5.94
N GLY A 150 20.53 -18.44 -6.47
CA GLY A 150 19.16 -18.08 -6.11
C GLY A 150 19.06 -17.27 -4.81
N TRP A 151 17.83 -16.85 -4.50
CA TRP A 151 17.52 -16.16 -3.25
C TRP A 151 17.68 -17.08 -2.04
N LYS A 152 18.24 -16.53 -0.95
CA LYS A 152 18.40 -17.22 0.33
C LYS A 152 18.08 -16.26 1.47
N LYS A 153 17.04 -16.58 2.23
CA LYS A 153 16.64 -15.79 3.40
C LYS A 153 17.81 -15.70 4.39
N PRO A 154 18.25 -14.47 4.76
CA PRO A 154 19.26 -14.30 5.79
C PRO A 154 18.78 -14.80 7.17
N GLU A 155 19.70 -15.33 7.97
CA GLU A 155 19.41 -15.80 9.33
C GLU A 155 19.42 -14.66 10.37
N GLY A 156 18.87 -14.93 11.55
CA GLY A 156 18.99 -14.05 12.73
C GLY A 156 17.86 -13.05 12.96
N PHE A 157 16.84 -13.04 12.10
CA PHE A 157 15.63 -12.23 12.29
C PHE A 157 14.41 -12.88 11.65
N LYS A 158 13.22 -12.42 12.06
CA LYS A 158 11.96 -12.80 11.42
C LYS A 158 11.54 -11.79 10.36
N VAL A 159 10.89 -12.26 9.31
CA VAL A 159 10.14 -11.45 8.34
C VAL A 159 8.68 -11.80 8.45
N VAL A 160 7.85 -10.81 8.75
CA VAL A 160 6.41 -10.95 8.95
C VAL A 160 5.70 -10.15 7.86
N ALA A 161 4.83 -10.80 7.09
CA ALA A 161 3.89 -10.07 6.24
C ALA A 161 2.73 -9.57 7.09
N MET A 162 2.48 -8.27 7.09
CA MET A 162 1.31 -7.63 7.71
C MET A 162 0.32 -7.25 6.62
N VAL A 163 -0.66 -8.13 6.39
CA VAL A 163 -1.73 -7.90 5.43
C VAL A 163 -2.81 -7.05 6.09
N PHE A 164 -3.00 -5.83 5.60
CA PHE A 164 -4.09 -4.95 6.02
C PHE A 164 -5.37 -5.46 5.39
N TYR A 165 -6.16 -6.20 6.16
CA TYR A 165 -7.24 -7.03 5.65
C TYR A 165 -8.57 -6.30 5.64
N GLY A 166 -9.17 -6.18 4.45
CA GLY A 166 -10.50 -5.62 4.25
C GLY A 166 -11.48 -6.54 3.50
N ARG A 167 -10.98 -7.34 2.54
CA ARG A 167 -11.78 -8.04 1.52
C ARG A 167 -11.26 -9.46 1.29
N LYS A 168 -12.08 -10.46 1.58
CA LYS A 168 -11.74 -11.87 1.30
C LYS A 168 -11.48 -12.15 -0.19
N ARG A 169 -12.20 -11.49 -1.11
CA ARG A 169 -12.07 -11.69 -2.57
C ARG A 169 -10.64 -11.51 -3.06
N ASN A 170 -9.99 -10.46 -2.57
CA ASN A 170 -8.66 -10.11 -3.01
C ASN A 170 -7.60 -10.94 -2.29
N VAL A 171 -7.81 -11.19 -0.99
CA VAL A 171 -6.95 -12.07 -0.19
C VAL A 171 -6.93 -13.51 -0.70
N ASP A 172 -8.01 -14.00 -1.30
CA ASP A 172 -8.00 -15.33 -1.93
C ASP A 172 -6.96 -15.44 -3.06
N ILE A 173 -6.76 -14.38 -3.85
CA ILE A 173 -5.70 -14.34 -4.86
C ILE A 173 -4.32 -14.13 -4.19
N LEU A 174 -4.25 -13.21 -3.22
CA LEU A 174 -3.02 -12.89 -2.50
C LEU A 174 -2.41 -14.09 -1.77
N ASP A 175 -3.25 -15.01 -1.29
CA ASP A 175 -2.86 -16.28 -0.64
C ASP A 175 -1.82 -17.07 -1.44
N CYS A 176 -1.95 -17.13 -2.78
CA CYS A 176 -0.99 -17.85 -3.60
C CYS A 176 0.43 -17.28 -3.46
N TYR A 177 0.56 -15.95 -3.42
CA TYR A 177 1.84 -15.28 -3.23
C TYR A 177 2.34 -15.39 -1.79
N MET A 178 1.44 -15.32 -0.81
CA MET A 178 1.79 -15.48 0.61
C MET A 178 2.35 -16.88 0.85
N ARG A 179 1.66 -17.94 0.41
CA ARG A 179 2.13 -19.32 0.52
C ARG A 179 3.44 -19.53 -0.23
N GLN A 180 3.58 -19.04 -1.46
CA GLN A 180 4.83 -19.12 -2.21
C GLN A 180 6.01 -18.51 -1.43
N ASN A 181 5.75 -17.42 -0.70
CA ASN A 181 6.77 -16.72 0.06
C ASN A 181 6.94 -17.21 1.50
N LEU A 182 6.22 -18.23 1.97
CA LEU A 182 6.46 -18.82 3.30
C LEU A 182 7.83 -19.51 3.35
N VAL A 183 8.52 -19.41 4.48
CA VAL A 183 9.79 -20.12 4.73
C VAL A 183 9.63 -21.63 4.56
N SER A 184 8.50 -22.20 4.98
CA SER A 184 8.18 -23.63 4.79
C SER A 184 8.11 -24.04 3.32
N ASN A 185 7.90 -23.09 2.41
CA ASN A 185 7.89 -23.28 0.96
C ASN A 185 9.14 -22.72 0.27
N GLY A 186 10.19 -22.41 1.03
CA GLY A 186 11.46 -21.88 0.51
C GLY A 186 11.48 -20.37 0.28
N GLY A 187 10.45 -19.65 0.73
CA GLY A 187 10.36 -18.20 0.72
C GLY A 187 10.99 -17.52 1.94
N TYR A 188 10.55 -16.28 2.22
CA TYR A 188 11.15 -15.40 3.22
C TYR A 188 10.24 -15.11 4.42
N LEU A 189 8.93 -15.33 4.33
CA LEU A 189 7.95 -15.01 5.35
C LEU A 189 7.91 -16.10 6.42
N ASP A 190 8.23 -15.75 7.66
CA ASP A 190 8.08 -16.65 8.81
C ASP A 190 6.62 -16.72 9.26
N GLU A 191 5.90 -15.61 9.13
CA GLU A 191 4.50 -15.47 9.54
C GLU A 191 3.75 -14.51 8.62
N VAL A 192 2.44 -14.71 8.51
CA VAL A 192 1.51 -13.80 7.81
C VAL A 192 0.41 -13.38 8.77
N TRP A 193 0.35 -12.09 9.07
CA TRP A 193 -0.59 -11.48 9.99
C TRP A 193 -1.67 -10.78 9.18
N PHE A 194 -2.91 -11.24 9.31
CA PHE A 194 -4.07 -10.56 8.74
C PHE A 194 -4.61 -9.58 9.79
N MET A 195 -4.28 -8.30 9.61
CA MET A 195 -4.70 -7.19 10.47
C MET A 195 -6.13 -6.79 10.09
N VAL A 196 -7.12 -7.22 10.86
CA VAL A 196 -8.54 -7.18 10.46
C VAL A 196 -9.14 -5.79 10.63
N HIS A 197 -9.26 -5.04 9.53
CA HIS A 197 -9.74 -3.65 9.50
C HIS A 197 -11.11 -3.49 8.78
N THR A 198 -11.85 -4.57 8.59
CA THR A 198 -13.22 -4.54 8.05
C THR A 198 -14.23 -4.79 9.14
N LEU A 199 -15.42 -4.20 8.99
CA LEU A 199 -16.60 -4.48 9.82
C LEU A 199 -17.58 -5.43 9.10
N ASN A 200 -17.22 -5.92 7.91
CA ASN A 200 -18.03 -6.88 7.18
C ASN A 200 -17.90 -8.28 7.80
N GLU A 201 -18.97 -8.74 8.46
CA GLU A 201 -19.00 -10.03 9.15
C GLU A 201 -18.76 -11.23 8.23
N ASP A 202 -19.16 -11.17 6.96
CA ASP A 202 -18.91 -12.25 6.00
C ASP A 202 -17.42 -12.39 5.67
N ASP A 203 -16.73 -11.26 5.52
CA ASP A 203 -15.28 -11.23 5.31
C ASP A 203 -14.54 -11.73 6.57
N ILE A 204 -14.94 -11.26 7.76
CA ILE A 204 -14.35 -11.68 9.04
C ILE A 204 -14.53 -13.19 9.27
N GLN A 205 -15.73 -13.73 9.06
CA GLN A 205 -16.01 -15.15 9.28
C GLN A 205 -15.23 -16.04 8.33
N TRP A 206 -15.15 -15.64 7.05
CA TRP A 206 -14.31 -16.33 6.09
C TRP A 206 -12.85 -16.36 6.55
N LEU A 207 -12.30 -15.22 6.99
CA LEU A 207 -10.92 -15.13 7.43
C LEU A 207 -10.64 -16.03 8.63
N ARG A 208 -11.57 -16.12 9.60
CA ARG A 208 -11.42 -17.00 10.77
C ARG A 208 -11.26 -18.48 10.38
N GLY A 209 -11.94 -18.93 9.33
CA GLY A 209 -11.76 -20.28 8.78
C GLY A 209 -10.43 -20.39 8.04
N PHE A 210 -10.19 -19.43 7.14
CA PHE A 210 -9.06 -19.40 6.22
C PHE A 210 -7.68 -19.44 6.93
N VAL A 211 -7.48 -18.68 8.01
CA VAL A 211 -6.19 -18.70 8.72
C VAL A 211 -5.84 -20.05 9.34
N ASN A 212 -6.81 -20.95 9.55
CA ASN A 212 -6.54 -22.28 10.09
C ASN A 212 -6.03 -23.27 9.03
N GLU A 213 -6.09 -22.90 7.75
CA GLU A 213 -5.62 -23.74 6.65
C GLU A 213 -4.08 -23.75 6.55
N THR A 214 -3.41 -22.74 7.12
CA THR A 214 -1.97 -22.54 7.04
C THR A 214 -1.42 -22.18 8.42
N ALA A 215 -0.47 -22.97 8.95
CA ALA A 215 0.00 -22.84 10.33
C ALA A 215 0.66 -21.49 10.64
N GLU A 216 1.29 -20.87 9.64
CA GLU A 216 1.99 -19.60 9.73
C GLU A 216 1.05 -18.39 9.65
N TYR A 217 -0.24 -18.60 9.37
CA TYR A 217 -1.23 -17.53 9.25
C TYR A 217 -1.84 -17.18 10.60
N LYS A 218 -2.00 -15.88 10.84
CA LYS A 218 -2.52 -15.35 12.10
C LYS A 218 -3.63 -14.35 11.85
N PHE A 219 -4.75 -14.54 12.55
CA PHE A 219 -5.83 -13.57 12.66
C PHE A 219 -5.48 -12.55 13.75
N PHE A 220 -5.38 -11.27 13.41
CA PHE A 220 -5.16 -10.19 14.36
C PHE A 220 -6.44 -9.36 14.51
N ASP A 221 -7.10 -9.53 15.66
CA ASP A 221 -8.22 -8.70 16.07
C ASP A 221 -7.70 -7.33 16.53
N LEU A 222 -8.04 -6.28 15.79
CA LEU A 222 -7.63 -4.92 16.08
C LEU A 222 -8.48 -4.25 17.18
N GLY A 223 -9.54 -4.91 17.65
CA GLY A 223 -10.44 -4.34 18.66
C GLY A 223 -10.99 -2.97 18.22
N PRO A 224 -10.91 -1.92 19.05
CA PRO A 224 -11.38 -0.58 18.68
C PRO A 224 -10.69 0.03 17.45
N CYS A 225 -9.48 -0.42 17.12
CA CYS A 225 -8.75 0.06 15.94
C CYS A 225 -9.38 -0.44 14.62
N ALA A 226 -10.22 -1.50 14.66
CA ALA A 226 -10.90 -1.99 13.47
C ALA A 226 -11.95 -1.00 12.97
N GLY A 227 -11.81 -0.56 11.71
CA GLY A 227 -12.77 0.35 11.08
C GLY A 227 -12.62 1.82 11.52
N GLU A 228 -11.57 2.14 12.26
CA GLU A 228 -11.15 3.51 12.54
C GLU A 228 -9.97 3.90 11.60
N ASN A 229 -8.96 4.59 12.12
CA ASN A 229 -7.82 5.06 11.35
C ASN A 229 -6.68 4.03 11.36
N PHE A 230 -5.88 3.98 10.29
CA PHE A 230 -4.84 2.96 10.11
C PHE A 230 -3.65 3.08 11.08
N GLY A 231 -3.42 4.26 11.67
CA GLY A 231 -2.26 4.54 12.53
C GLY A 231 -2.08 3.59 13.72
N CYS A 232 -3.17 3.14 14.36
CA CYS A 232 -3.11 2.26 15.53
C CYS A 232 -2.68 0.82 15.19
N ILE A 233 -2.76 0.39 13.93
CA ILE A 233 -2.32 -0.95 13.50
C ILE A 233 -0.82 -1.13 13.71
N TRP A 234 -0.06 -0.04 13.63
CA TRP A 234 1.40 -0.04 13.75
C TRP A 234 1.88 -0.31 15.19
N GLU A 235 1.02 -0.20 16.19
CA GLU A 235 1.36 -0.55 17.58
C GLU A 235 1.69 -2.05 17.75
N PHE A 236 1.19 -2.90 16.84
CA PHE A 236 1.48 -4.33 16.83
C PHE A 236 2.85 -4.68 16.20
N ALA A 237 3.48 -3.74 15.49
CA ALA A 237 4.66 -3.97 14.65
C ALA A 237 5.95 -3.42 15.26
N VAL A 238 6.14 -3.57 16.58
CA VAL A 238 7.22 -2.90 17.33
C VAL A 238 8.37 -3.80 17.77
N GLU A 239 8.35 -5.09 17.42
CA GLU A 239 9.45 -6.00 17.80
C GLU A 239 10.75 -5.60 17.10
N LYS A 240 11.77 -5.25 17.90
CA LYS A 240 13.01 -4.59 17.44
C LYS A 240 13.71 -5.32 16.28
N ASP A 241 13.80 -6.65 16.38
CA ASP A 241 14.56 -7.50 15.45
C ASP A 241 13.63 -8.34 14.57
N VAL A 242 12.49 -7.75 14.19
CA VAL A 242 11.56 -8.26 13.19
C VAL A 242 11.44 -7.25 12.05
N MET A 243 11.54 -7.74 10.81
CA MET A 243 11.15 -6.97 9.63
C MET A 243 9.68 -7.22 9.36
N TYR A 244 8.92 -6.14 9.21
CA TYR A 244 7.52 -6.18 8.80
C TYR A 244 7.42 -5.74 7.35
N ILE A 245 6.75 -6.54 6.53
CA ILE A 245 6.35 -6.17 5.18
C ILE A 245 4.86 -5.86 5.22
N LYS A 246 4.51 -4.58 5.13
CA LYS A 246 3.11 -4.19 5.03
C LYS A 246 2.61 -4.46 3.63
N ILE A 247 1.41 -5.04 3.52
CA ILE A 247 0.77 -5.46 2.26
C ILE A 247 -0.71 -5.08 2.35
N ASP A 248 -1.26 -4.33 1.39
CA ASP A 248 -2.71 -4.20 1.29
C ASP A 248 -3.36 -5.47 0.74
N ASP A 249 -4.59 -5.72 1.18
CA ASP A 249 -5.39 -6.86 0.70
C ASP A 249 -5.68 -6.82 -0.80
N ASP A 250 -5.53 -5.68 -1.48
CA ASP A 250 -5.74 -5.50 -2.93
C ASP A 250 -4.47 -5.42 -3.77
N ILE A 251 -3.40 -6.00 -3.26
CA ILE A 251 -2.27 -6.41 -4.08
C ILE A 251 -2.65 -7.66 -4.88
N LEU A 252 -2.72 -7.55 -6.21
CA LEU A 252 -3.12 -8.64 -7.11
C LEU A 252 -1.93 -9.43 -7.68
N TYR A 253 -0.72 -8.86 -7.60
CA TYR A 253 0.49 -9.47 -8.12
C TYR A 253 1.72 -9.07 -7.30
N ILE A 254 2.57 -10.05 -7.02
CA ILE A 254 3.88 -9.87 -6.40
C ILE A 254 4.89 -10.60 -7.29
N HIS A 255 5.88 -9.90 -7.84
CA HIS A 255 6.95 -10.55 -8.59
C HIS A 255 7.72 -11.52 -7.68
N HIS A 256 8.14 -12.68 -8.20
CA HIS A 256 8.78 -13.74 -7.39
C HIS A 256 10.08 -13.28 -6.70
N ASP A 257 10.73 -12.22 -7.23
CA ASP A 257 11.91 -11.61 -6.62
C ASP A 257 11.60 -10.45 -5.66
N ALA A 258 10.34 -9.96 -5.56
CA ALA A 258 10.03 -8.71 -4.88
C ALA A 258 10.28 -8.74 -3.36
N ILE A 259 9.76 -9.75 -2.67
CA ILE A 259 9.98 -9.91 -1.22
C ILE A 259 11.46 -10.15 -0.88
N PRO A 260 12.16 -11.10 -1.55
CA PRO A 260 13.59 -11.27 -1.35
C PRO A 260 14.37 -9.98 -1.58
N GLN A 261 14.14 -9.29 -2.71
CA GLN A 261 14.81 -8.03 -3.04
C GLN A 261 14.60 -6.98 -1.96
N LEU A 262 13.37 -6.79 -1.45
CA LEU A 262 13.10 -5.82 -0.39
C LEU A 262 13.82 -6.12 0.91
N VAL A 263 13.80 -7.38 1.36
CA VAL A 263 14.51 -7.80 2.58
C VAL A 263 16.01 -7.51 2.43
N HIS A 264 16.57 -7.89 1.29
CA HIS A 264 17.98 -7.69 0.99
C HIS A 264 18.35 -6.20 0.85
N SER A 265 17.51 -5.38 0.22
CA SER A 265 17.69 -3.94 0.15
C SER A 265 17.59 -3.27 1.51
N ARG A 266 16.70 -3.73 2.39
CA ARG A 266 16.62 -3.22 3.76
C ARG A 266 17.90 -3.51 4.54
N LEU A 267 18.56 -4.65 4.30
CA LEU A 267 19.86 -4.97 4.90
C LEU A 267 21.01 -4.15 4.29
N ALA A 268 21.02 -4.00 2.97
CA ALA A 268 22.06 -3.25 2.25
C ALA A 268 22.02 -1.76 2.55
N GLN A 269 20.83 -1.21 2.80
CA GLN A 269 20.60 0.22 2.97
C GLN A 269 19.98 0.50 4.33
N PRO A 270 20.77 0.52 5.43
CA PRO A 270 20.25 0.68 6.78
C PRO A 270 19.67 2.08 7.06
N HIS A 271 20.13 3.11 6.33
CA HIS A 271 19.79 4.50 6.60
C HIS A 271 18.33 4.89 6.33
N PRO A 272 17.71 4.57 5.17
CA PRO A 272 16.29 4.80 4.94
C PRO A 272 15.39 4.37 6.11
N TYR A 273 14.30 5.11 6.32
CA TYR A 273 13.31 4.78 7.35
C TYR A 273 12.59 3.48 7.00
N ALA A 274 12.15 3.38 5.75
CA ALA A 274 11.49 2.22 5.16
C ALA A 274 11.80 2.15 3.66
N ILE A 275 11.58 0.97 3.07
CA ILE A 275 11.80 0.73 1.63
C ILE A 275 10.54 0.12 1.03
N SER A 276 9.93 0.80 0.06
CA SER A 276 8.78 0.32 -0.68
C SER A 276 9.16 -0.53 -1.88
N ALA A 277 8.32 -1.50 -2.25
CA ALA A 277 8.31 -1.98 -3.64
C ALA A 277 7.85 -0.84 -4.54
N GLN A 278 8.23 -0.85 -5.82
CA GLN A 278 7.54 -0.04 -6.80
C GLN A 278 6.16 -0.64 -7.12
N LEU A 279 5.19 0.23 -7.31
CA LEU A 279 3.81 -0.16 -7.53
C LEU A 279 3.39 0.06 -8.98
N VAL A 280 2.83 -0.98 -9.59
CA VAL A 280 1.95 -0.83 -10.76
C VAL A 280 0.60 -0.33 -10.23
N ASN A 281 0.07 0.70 -10.89
CA ASN A 281 -1.02 1.54 -10.38
C ASN A 281 -0.63 2.41 -9.18
N SER A 282 0.43 3.20 -9.30
CA SER A 282 0.80 4.22 -8.30
C SER A 282 0.95 5.59 -8.94
N PRO A 283 0.49 6.68 -8.31
CA PRO A 283 0.60 8.01 -8.88
C PRO A 283 2.03 8.47 -9.17
N VAL A 284 3.03 7.97 -8.43
CA VAL A 284 4.43 8.38 -8.59
C VAL A 284 5.17 7.48 -9.58
N THR A 285 5.11 6.15 -9.38
CA THR A 285 5.89 5.22 -10.20
C THR A 285 5.30 5.02 -11.59
N ALA A 286 4.01 5.30 -11.80
CA ALA A 286 3.35 5.14 -13.11
C ALA A 286 3.95 6.01 -14.23
N LEU A 287 4.34 7.26 -13.94
CA LEU A 287 4.99 8.12 -14.95
C LEU A 287 6.40 7.63 -15.26
N GLN A 288 7.14 7.13 -14.26
CA GLN A 288 8.44 6.49 -14.50
C GLN A 288 8.27 5.24 -15.37
N GLN A 289 7.32 4.39 -15.02
CA GLN A 289 6.92 3.21 -15.79
C GLN A 289 6.56 3.57 -17.25
N TYR A 290 5.85 4.67 -17.48
CA TYR A 290 5.56 5.19 -18.82
C TYR A 290 6.83 5.53 -19.59
N HIS A 291 7.75 6.30 -18.98
CA HIS A 291 8.99 6.74 -19.63
C HIS A 291 10.02 5.62 -19.84
N TYR A 292 10.00 4.58 -19.01
CA TYR A 292 10.86 3.40 -19.16
C TYR A 292 10.25 2.31 -20.08
N GLY A 293 9.11 2.60 -20.73
CA GLY A 293 8.56 1.75 -21.78
C GLY A 293 7.82 0.51 -21.28
N THR A 294 7.34 0.53 -20.03
CA THR A 294 6.48 -0.52 -19.48
C THR A 294 5.03 -0.40 -19.92
N ILE A 295 4.55 0.83 -20.15
CA ILE A 295 3.15 1.11 -20.46
C ILE A 295 2.91 0.87 -21.94
N HIS A 296 1.85 0.11 -22.22
CA HIS A 296 1.40 -0.23 -23.56
C HIS A 296 0.10 0.51 -23.91
N PRO A 297 -0.18 0.75 -25.20
CA PRO A 297 -1.33 1.54 -25.61
C PRO A 297 -2.60 0.68 -25.57
N PHE A 298 -3.23 0.59 -24.41
CA PHE A 298 -4.51 -0.08 -24.22
C PHE A 298 -5.65 0.93 -24.11
N LEU A 299 -6.83 0.57 -24.64
CA LEU A 299 -8.11 1.27 -24.44
C LEU A 299 -9.21 0.26 -24.09
N PRO A 300 -10.28 0.66 -23.37
CA PRO A 300 -11.39 -0.23 -23.08
C PRO A 300 -12.07 -0.68 -24.37
N ASP A 301 -12.57 -1.91 -24.39
CA ASP A 301 -13.29 -2.48 -25.52
C ASP A 301 -14.43 -1.54 -26.00
N PRO A 302 -14.42 -1.12 -27.28
CA PRO A 302 -15.37 -0.11 -27.77
C PRO A 302 -16.79 -0.64 -27.99
N HIS A 303 -17.02 -1.95 -27.92
CA HIS A 303 -18.33 -2.53 -28.21
C HIS A 303 -19.35 -2.25 -27.10
N HIS A 304 -20.62 -2.10 -27.48
CA HIS A 304 -21.69 -1.79 -26.52
C HIS A 304 -22.21 -2.96 -25.70
N HIS A 305 -21.79 -4.18 -26.04
CA HIS A 305 -22.17 -5.40 -25.35
C HIS A 305 -21.03 -6.41 -25.46
N ASN A 306 -21.03 -7.37 -24.55
CA ASN A 306 -20.09 -8.47 -24.63
C ASN A 306 -20.31 -9.28 -25.93
N HIS A 307 -19.21 -9.55 -26.62
CA HIS A 307 -19.16 -10.38 -27.83
C HIS A 307 -18.18 -11.55 -27.68
N ARG A 308 -17.66 -11.79 -26.48
CA ARG A 308 -16.67 -12.80 -26.14
C ARG A 308 -17.29 -13.89 -25.28
N LYS A 309 -16.77 -15.11 -25.40
CA LYS A 309 -17.18 -16.21 -24.53
C LYS A 309 -16.47 -16.10 -23.18
N ALA A 310 -17.15 -16.48 -22.12
CA ALA A 310 -16.52 -16.68 -20.82
C ALA A 310 -15.32 -17.63 -20.93
N ALA A 311 -14.19 -17.20 -20.37
CA ALA A 311 -12.93 -17.92 -20.49
C ALA A 311 -12.01 -17.64 -19.29
N GLU A 312 -11.34 -18.68 -18.83
CA GLU A 312 -10.23 -18.55 -17.89
C GLU A 312 -8.96 -18.25 -18.70
N THR A 313 -8.73 -16.96 -18.95
CA THR A 313 -7.54 -16.41 -19.61
C THR A 313 -7.07 -15.16 -18.88
N TRP A 314 -5.75 -14.95 -18.88
CA TRP A 314 -5.13 -13.75 -18.35
C TRP A 314 -4.37 -12.95 -19.42
N ARG A 315 -4.14 -13.54 -20.60
CA ARG A 315 -3.27 -13.01 -21.65
C ARG A 315 -3.98 -11.91 -22.45
N PRO A 316 -3.46 -10.67 -22.47
CA PRO A 316 -4.05 -9.63 -23.29
C PRO A 316 -3.94 -9.90 -24.79
N SER A 317 -2.92 -10.64 -25.27
CA SER A 317 -2.75 -10.90 -26.71
C SER A 317 -3.85 -11.76 -27.32
N GLU A 318 -4.53 -12.59 -26.52
CA GLU A 318 -5.65 -13.43 -26.96
C GLU A 318 -6.90 -12.61 -27.29
N LEU A 319 -6.92 -11.32 -26.93
CA LEU A 319 -8.07 -10.46 -27.15
C LEU A 319 -8.11 -9.86 -28.56
N GLY A 320 -7.00 -9.89 -29.29
CA GLY A 320 -6.84 -9.16 -30.54
C GLY A 320 -6.60 -7.67 -30.34
N LEU A 321 -6.49 -6.95 -31.45
CA LEU A 321 -6.24 -5.51 -31.44
C LEU A 321 -7.54 -4.71 -31.36
N TYR A 322 -7.41 -3.48 -30.90
CA TYR A 322 -8.48 -2.49 -30.93
C TYR A 322 -8.93 -2.25 -32.40
N PRO A 323 -10.24 -2.27 -32.71
CA PRO A 323 -10.73 -2.05 -34.07
C PRO A 323 -10.36 -0.66 -34.59
N GLU A 324 -9.58 -0.58 -35.67
CA GLU A 324 -9.08 0.70 -36.23
C GLU A 324 -10.22 1.67 -36.58
N ALA A 325 -11.34 1.15 -37.11
CA ALA A 325 -12.53 1.92 -37.46
C ALA A 325 -13.25 2.57 -36.27
N MET A 326 -12.94 2.14 -35.04
CA MET A 326 -13.54 2.64 -33.80
C MET A 326 -12.56 3.47 -32.97
N LEU A 327 -11.34 3.71 -33.46
CA LEU A 327 -10.34 4.50 -32.72
C LEU A 327 -10.91 5.89 -32.40
N PRO A 328 -10.80 6.36 -31.15
CA PRO A 328 -11.25 7.69 -30.80
C PRO A 328 -10.40 8.72 -31.55
N LEU A 329 -11.02 9.43 -32.50
CA LEU A 329 -10.38 10.50 -33.27
C LEU A 329 -10.13 11.76 -32.42
N SER A 330 -10.95 11.94 -31.38
CA SER A 330 -10.88 12.97 -30.34
C SER A 330 -11.75 12.53 -29.15
N GLY A 331 -11.48 13.05 -27.95
CA GLY A 331 -12.29 12.73 -26.77
C GLY A 331 -11.56 12.98 -25.46
N ASP A 332 -12.32 12.91 -24.36
CA ASP A 332 -11.76 12.91 -23.01
C ASP A 332 -11.12 11.54 -22.71
N LEU A 333 -9.81 11.46 -22.93
CA LEU A 333 -9.02 10.25 -22.68
C LEU A 333 -8.83 9.97 -21.18
N MET A 334 -9.15 10.91 -20.30
CA MET A 334 -8.99 10.76 -18.85
C MET A 334 -10.24 10.14 -18.21
N ASN A 335 -11.41 10.50 -18.75
CA ASN A 335 -12.72 9.97 -18.36
C ASN A 335 -13.23 8.99 -19.42
N VAL A 336 -12.47 7.91 -19.63
CA VAL A 336 -12.93 6.80 -20.46
C VAL A 336 -14.20 6.22 -19.85
N ASN A 337 -15.16 5.86 -20.71
CA ASN A 337 -16.36 5.14 -20.31
C ASN A 337 -16.30 3.72 -20.89
N SER A 338 -16.93 2.77 -20.22
CA SER A 338 -17.13 1.44 -20.77
C SER A 338 -18.61 1.18 -20.99
N SER A 339 -18.90 0.41 -22.03
CA SER A 339 -20.29 0.18 -22.42
C SER A 339 -20.89 -1.09 -21.82
N TYR A 340 -20.09 -1.97 -21.21
CA TYR A 340 -20.58 -3.19 -20.56
C TYR A 340 -19.63 -3.69 -19.46
N ARG A 341 -20.16 -4.60 -18.65
CA ARG A 341 -19.48 -5.14 -17.48
C ARG A 341 -18.65 -6.38 -17.80
N GLY A 342 -17.49 -6.52 -17.16
CA GLY A 342 -16.50 -7.54 -17.51
C GLY A 342 -15.79 -7.24 -18.83
N HIS A 343 -15.80 -5.98 -19.27
CA HIS A 343 -15.15 -5.59 -20.52
C HIS A 343 -13.63 -5.71 -20.40
N PRO A 344 -12.96 -6.15 -21.48
CA PRO A 344 -11.51 -6.15 -21.53
C PRO A 344 -10.95 -4.79 -21.99
N TRP A 345 -9.63 -4.66 -21.96
CA TRP A 345 -8.89 -3.60 -22.63
C TRP A 345 -8.08 -4.17 -23.80
N LEU A 346 -8.17 -3.51 -24.95
CA LEU A 346 -7.59 -3.97 -26.20
C LEU A 346 -6.37 -3.14 -26.57
N LEU A 347 -5.34 -3.81 -27.08
CA LEU A 347 -4.10 -3.19 -27.49
C LEU A 347 -4.31 -2.45 -28.82
N LEU A 348 -3.87 -1.18 -28.91
CA LEU A 348 -3.98 -0.39 -30.15
C LEU A 348 -3.01 -0.88 -31.23
N THR A 349 -1.85 -1.41 -30.83
CA THR A 349 -0.82 -1.88 -31.74
C THR A 349 0.07 -2.94 -31.10
N ASN A 350 0.42 -3.97 -31.86
CA ASN A 350 1.40 -4.97 -31.43
C ASN A 350 2.85 -4.49 -31.51
N SER A 351 3.10 -3.30 -32.09
CA SER A 351 4.43 -2.73 -32.22
C SER A 351 4.83 -2.00 -30.95
N SER A 352 5.80 -2.57 -30.23
CA SER A 352 6.42 -1.93 -29.06
C SER A 352 7.19 -0.64 -29.40
N HIS A 353 7.38 -0.34 -30.69
CA HIS A 353 8.06 0.88 -31.16
C HIS A 353 7.09 2.02 -31.50
N ASN A 354 5.79 1.74 -31.58
CA ASN A 354 4.81 2.75 -31.94
C ASN A 354 4.34 3.53 -30.70
N THR A 355 5.19 4.46 -30.27
CA THR A 355 4.92 5.35 -29.13
C THR A 355 3.87 6.41 -29.43
N VAL A 356 3.50 6.61 -30.70
CA VAL A 356 2.42 7.54 -31.08
C VAL A 356 1.08 7.06 -30.53
N GLU A 357 0.80 5.76 -30.56
CA GLU A 357 -0.44 5.21 -30.02
C GLU A 357 -0.56 5.39 -28.50
N LEU A 358 0.56 5.44 -27.77
CA LEU A 358 0.52 5.76 -26.34
C LEU A 358 -0.07 7.14 -26.08
N THR A 359 0.14 8.11 -26.98
CA THR A 359 -0.43 9.45 -26.83
C THR A 359 -1.97 9.46 -26.88
N LYS A 360 -2.60 8.42 -27.43
CA LYS A 360 -4.06 8.29 -27.55
C LYS A 360 -4.71 7.55 -26.38
N THR A 361 -4.00 7.39 -25.26
CA THR A 361 -4.44 6.59 -24.11
C THR A 361 -4.54 7.45 -22.84
N PRO A 362 -5.24 7.00 -21.77
CA PRO A 362 -5.29 7.71 -20.50
C PRO A 362 -3.91 8.08 -19.94
N MET A 363 -2.96 7.14 -19.93
CA MET A 363 -1.59 7.40 -19.49
C MET A 363 -0.88 8.43 -20.38
N GLY A 364 -1.08 8.38 -21.69
CA GLY A 364 -0.49 9.37 -22.60
C GLY A 364 -1.09 10.75 -22.43
N ALA A 365 -2.40 10.85 -22.14
CA ALA A 365 -3.07 12.11 -21.84
C ALA A 365 -2.56 12.70 -20.52
N TRP A 366 -2.44 11.88 -19.48
CA TRP A 366 -1.86 12.30 -18.20
C TRP A 366 -0.40 12.74 -18.33
N ASN A 367 0.42 12.02 -19.09
CA ASN A 367 1.80 12.43 -19.34
C ASN A 367 1.90 13.82 -20.00
N ARG A 368 0.95 14.19 -20.86
CA ARG A 368 0.90 15.54 -21.47
C ARG A 368 0.36 16.62 -20.53
N ASN A 369 -0.54 16.24 -19.63
CA ASN A 369 -1.16 17.15 -18.68
C ASN A 369 -1.27 16.48 -17.31
N GLN A 370 -0.25 16.71 -16.48
CA GLN A 370 -0.16 16.09 -15.15
C GLN A 370 -1.09 16.74 -14.11
N GLY A 371 -1.65 17.91 -14.41
CA GLY A 371 -2.41 18.72 -13.46
C GLY A 371 -1.51 19.54 -12.52
N ALA A 372 -2.14 20.31 -11.62
CA ALA A 372 -1.46 21.15 -10.63
C ALA A 372 -1.50 20.56 -9.21
N GLU A 373 -2.21 19.44 -9.02
CA GLU A 373 -2.32 18.76 -7.72
C GLU A 373 -1.00 18.05 -7.37
N GLN A 374 -0.75 17.83 -6.08
CA GLN A 374 0.36 16.98 -5.65
C GLN A 374 0.23 15.61 -6.31
N ILE A 375 1.34 15.05 -6.78
CA ILE A 375 1.36 13.82 -7.58
C ILE A 375 0.60 12.68 -6.91
N ALA A 376 0.68 12.55 -5.58
CA ALA A 376 -0.02 11.53 -4.79
C ALA A 376 -1.55 11.58 -4.91
N PHE A 377 -2.12 12.76 -5.16
CA PHE A 377 -3.57 12.98 -5.30
C PHE A 377 -3.97 13.36 -6.74
N GLY A 378 -3.03 13.29 -7.68
CA GLY A 378 -3.21 13.70 -9.06
C GLY A 378 -4.10 12.75 -9.89
N PRO A 379 -4.10 12.93 -11.23
CA PRO A 379 -4.99 12.18 -12.11
C PRO A 379 -4.86 10.66 -12.04
N ALA A 380 -3.66 10.14 -11.78
CA ALA A 380 -3.46 8.70 -11.62
C ALA A 380 -4.08 8.13 -10.35
N TRP A 381 -4.28 8.92 -9.30
CA TRP A 381 -5.02 8.48 -8.14
C TRP A 381 -6.54 8.45 -8.42
N LYS A 382 -7.04 9.30 -9.32
CA LYS A 382 -8.49 9.45 -9.60
C LYS A 382 -9.00 8.57 -10.75
N SER A 383 -8.25 8.49 -11.85
CA SER A 383 -8.73 7.87 -13.09
C SER A 383 -8.58 6.35 -13.05
N TRP A 384 -9.71 5.65 -13.06
CA TRP A 384 -9.73 4.20 -13.22
C TRP A 384 -9.16 3.75 -14.58
N GLY A 385 -9.26 4.59 -15.62
CA GLY A 385 -8.68 4.30 -16.94
C GLY A 385 -7.16 4.26 -16.92
N ILE A 386 -6.53 5.15 -16.14
CA ILE A 386 -5.08 5.11 -15.90
C ILE A 386 -4.68 3.83 -15.16
N ALA A 387 -5.43 3.44 -14.13
CA ALA A 387 -5.18 2.20 -13.39
C ALA A 387 -5.31 0.96 -14.29
N ALA A 388 -6.41 0.86 -15.02
CA ALA A 388 -6.67 -0.27 -15.90
C ALA A 388 -5.58 -0.41 -16.97
N GLN A 389 -5.16 0.69 -17.60
CA GLN A 389 -4.08 0.67 -18.58
C GLN A 389 -2.76 0.16 -17.99
N GLN A 390 -2.39 0.57 -16.77
CA GLN A 390 -1.18 0.10 -16.10
C GLN A 390 -1.24 -1.41 -15.80
N LEU A 391 -2.38 -1.90 -15.28
CA LEU A 391 -2.57 -3.31 -14.95
C LEU A 391 -2.58 -4.20 -16.19
N TYR A 392 -3.21 -3.76 -17.27
CA TYR A 392 -3.15 -4.46 -18.57
C TYR A 392 -1.75 -4.46 -19.17
N SER A 393 -1.01 -3.36 -19.02
CA SER A 393 0.39 -3.27 -19.45
C SER A 393 1.26 -4.27 -18.68
N LEU A 394 1.01 -4.46 -17.38
CA LEU A 394 1.69 -5.49 -16.58
C LEU A 394 1.40 -6.89 -17.09
N LEU A 395 0.13 -7.26 -17.28
CA LEU A 395 -0.24 -8.57 -17.82
C LEU A 395 0.45 -8.83 -19.18
N TYR A 396 0.52 -7.82 -20.04
CA TYR A 396 1.18 -7.95 -21.33
C TYR A 396 2.72 -8.07 -21.21
N ASN A 397 3.36 -7.37 -20.29
CA ASN A 397 4.79 -7.54 -20.01
C ASN A 397 5.11 -8.91 -19.41
N LEU A 398 4.23 -9.43 -18.54
CA LEU A 398 4.34 -10.79 -17.99
C LEU A 398 4.25 -11.83 -19.10
N GLU A 399 3.26 -11.71 -19.98
CA GLU A 399 3.09 -12.59 -21.14
C GLU A 399 4.33 -12.65 -22.04
N ARG A 400 5.04 -11.54 -22.17
CA ARG A 400 6.25 -11.44 -23.01
C ARG A 400 7.55 -11.70 -22.26
N ASN A 401 7.48 -11.99 -20.96
CA ASN A 401 8.63 -12.07 -20.07
C ASN A 401 9.54 -10.82 -20.18
N GLN A 402 8.94 -9.63 -20.09
CA GLN A 402 9.62 -8.33 -20.23
C GLN A 402 9.61 -7.51 -18.92
N MET A 403 9.67 -8.20 -17.78
CA MET A 403 9.63 -7.55 -16.47
C MET A 403 10.83 -6.63 -16.20
N HIS A 404 11.96 -6.84 -16.89
CA HIS A 404 13.12 -5.93 -16.84
C HIS A 404 12.78 -4.47 -17.19
N ARG A 405 11.69 -4.22 -17.93
CA ARG A 405 11.22 -2.86 -18.27
C ARG A 405 10.79 -2.06 -17.05
N TYR A 406 10.34 -2.74 -15.99
CA TYR A 406 9.95 -2.08 -14.75
C TYR A 406 11.17 -1.60 -13.97
N HIS A 407 12.35 -2.17 -14.17
CA HIS A 407 13.52 -1.81 -13.37
C HIS A 407 14.14 -0.48 -13.85
N PHE A 408 14.08 0.55 -13.01
CA PHE A 408 14.61 1.89 -13.28
C PHE A 408 15.35 2.47 -12.07
N GLY A 409 15.95 3.65 -12.15
CA GLY A 409 16.62 4.28 -11.01
C GLY A 409 18.09 3.88 -10.89
N ARG A 410 18.69 4.15 -9.72
CA ARG A 410 20.15 4.06 -9.51
C ARG A 410 20.50 3.72 -8.06
N PRO A 411 21.72 3.26 -7.76
CA PRO A 411 22.18 3.17 -6.38
C PRO A 411 22.16 4.56 -5.72
N LEU A 412 21.73 4.63 -4.46
CA LEU A 412 21.81 5.83 -3.64
C LEU A 412 22.86 5.60 -2.54
N ASN A 413 23.74 6.58 -2.34
CA ASN A 413 24.73 6.54 -1.27
C ASN A 413 24.26 7.40 -0.10
N PHE A 414 24.00 6.78 1.05
CA PHE A 414 23.62 7.46 2.29
C PHE A 414 24.78 7.56 3.31
N GLU A 415 25.99 7.12 2.95
CA GLU A 415 27.17 7.09 3.84
C GLU A 415 27.64 8.49 4.27
N ASP A 416 27.39 9.52 3.45
CA ASP A 416 27.78 10.90 3.75
C ASP A 416 26.95 11.52 4.91
N ALA A 417 25.73 11.02 5.15
CA ALA A 417 24.86 11.54 6.21
C ALA A 417 25.33 11.22 7.64
N VAL A 418 26.23 10.24 7.79
CA VAL A 418 26.82 9.85 9.09
C VAL A 418 28.07 10.67 9.41
N ASN A 419 28.81 11.12 8.39
CA ASN A 419 30.09 11.81 8.54
C ASN A 419 29.99 13.35 8.65
N ASP A 420 28.83 13.93 8.37
CA ASP A 420 28.58 15.37 8.54
C ASP A 420 28.48 15.82 10.01
N LYS A 421 28.58 14.89 10.96
CA LYS A 421 28.93 15.21 12.35
C LYS A 421 30.46 15.32 12.53
N LYS A 422 31.10 16.26 11.83
CA LYS A 422 32.39 16.77 12.32
C LYS A 422 32.12 17.49 13.64
N PRO A 423 32.75 17.11 14.77
CA PRO A 423 32.69 17.94 15.95
C PRO A 423 33.42 19.23 15.62
N SER A 424 32.71 20.36 15.63
CA SER A 424 33.38 21.63 15.77
C SER A 424 34.17 21.56 17.08
N ALA A 425 35.46 21.84 16.99
CA ALA A 425 36.33 21.85 18.14
C ALA A 425 35.88 22.95 19.11
N ALA A 426 35.17 22.59 20.18
CA ALA A 426 35.03 23.41 21.37
C ALA A 426 34.59 22.59 22.60
N THR A 427 35.50 22.57 23.57
CA THR A 427 35.31 22.49 25.02
C THR A 427 34.71 21.23 25.66
N ASN A 428 35.55 20.59 26.49
CA ASN A 428 35.18 19.68 27.57
C ASN A 428 34.04 20.26 28.42
N GLU A 429 32.91 19.58 28.51
CA GLU A 429 32.12 19.48 29.75
C GLU A 429 31.04 18.40 29.65
N THR A 430 30.69 17.91 30.83
CA THR A 430 30.00 16.68 31.19
C THR A 430 28.51 16.60 30.86
N THR A 431 28.03 15.35 30.72
CA THR A 431 26.65 14.86 30.90
C THR A 431 25.55 15.33 29.94
N GLY A 432 25.15 14.42 29.05
CA GLY A 432 23.89 14.48 28.31
C GLY A 432 23.61 13.16 27.59
N ASN A 433 22.59 12.43 28.05
CA ASN A 433 22.05 11.25 27.37
C ASN A 433 21.60 11.64 25.94
N SER A 434 22.35 11.23 24.93
CA SER A 434 21.88 11.27 23.54
C SER A 434 21.43 9.87 23.13
N CYS A 435 20.19 9.77 22.67
CA CYS A 435 19.66 8.61 21.96
C CYS A 435 20.30 8.55 20.57
N GLY A 436 21.60 8.28 20.51
CA GLY A 436 22.27 7.82 19.32
C GLY A 436 22.43 6.32 19.45
N ALA A 437 21.48 5.54 18.92
CA ALA A 437 21.76 4.13 18.71
C ALA A 437 22.99 4.07 17.80
N ALA A 438 24.11 3.57 18.33
CA ALA A 438 25.30 3.32 17.54
C ALA A 438 24.89 2.39 16.40
N VAL A 439 24.83 2.93 15.18
CA VAL A 439 24.65 2.14 13.97
C VAL A 439 25.94 1.34 13.84
N GLN A 440 25.92 0.13 14.36
CA GLN A 440 26.98 -0.84 14.12
C GLN A 440 27.00 -1.06 12.61
N THR A 441 28.05 -0.60 11.94
CA THR A 441 28.23 -0.71 10.50
C THR A 441 28.45 -2.18 10.13
N TYR A 442 27.35 -2.93 10.07
CA TYR A 442 27.33 -4.21 9.38
C TYR A 442 27.53 -3.91 7.90
N HIS A 443 28.73 -4.20 7.38
CA HIS A 443 28.95 -4.25 5.94
C HIS A 443 28.27 -5.52 5.40
N TYR A 444 26.99 -5.38 5.11
CA TYR A 444 26.25 -6.39 4.37
C TYR A 444 26.74 -6.39 2.91
N SER A 445 27.22 -7.54 2.44
CA SER A 445 27.83 -7.71 1.11
C SER A 445 26.94 -8.45 0.11
N GLY A 446 25.69 -8.75 0.48
CA GLY A 446 24.74 -9.40 -0.41
C GLY A 446 24.07 -8.43 -1.38
N PRO A 447 23.16 -8.91 -2.25
CA PRO A 447 22.39 -8.07 -3.17
C PRO A 447 21.46 -7.11 -2.41
N GLY A 448 20.91 -6.12 -3.10
CA GLY A 448 19.97 -5.14 -2.56
C GLY A 448 20.46 -3.69 -2.67
N GLY A 449 19.54 -2.75 -2.88
CA GLY A 449 19.81 -1.32 -2.98
C GLY A 449 20.48 -0.86 -4.28
N GLU A 450 20.53 -1.72 -5.31
CA GLU A 450 21.19 -1.43 -6.57
C GLU A 450 20.40 -0.43 -7.42
N GLN A 451 19.09 -0.40 -7.27
CA GLN A 451 18.24 0.58 -7.91
C GLN A 451 17.20 1.08 -6.91
N LEU A 452 17.41 2.31 -6.47
CA LEU A 452 16.54 3.01 -5.55
C LEU A 452 16.03 4.29 -6.18
N TYR A 453 14.86 4.71 -5.72
CA TYR A 453 14.25 5.99 -6.00
C TYR A 453 13.96 6.70 -4.68
N ASP A 454 14.59 7.86 -4.48
CA ASP A 454 14.37 8.68 -3.29
C ASP A 454 13.07 9.45 -3.44
N MET A 455 12.15 9.27 -2.48
CA MET A 455 10.90 10.04 -2.47
C MET A 455 11.11 11.49 -2.03
N GLN A 456 12.31 11.85 -1.55
CA GLN A 456 12.64 13.22 -1.12
C GLN A 456 11.67 13.75 -0.07
N TYR A 457 11.18 12.88 0.82
CA TYR A 457 10.18 13.17 1.85
C TYR A 457 8.80 13.57 1.31
N GLU A 458 8.53 13.33 0.02
CA GLU A 458 7.18 13.46 -0.53
C GLU A 458 6.33 12.24 -0.17
N ARG A 459 5.02 12.49 -0.04
CA ARG A 459 4.03 11.45 0.22
C ARG A 459 4.10 10.34 -0.84
N TYR A 460 4.05 9.09 -0.38
CA TYR A 460 3.89 7.91 -1.22
C TYR A 460 2.72 7.04 -0.74
N ASN A 461 2.16 6.25 -1.65
CA ASN A 461 1.10 5.30 -1.32
C ASN A 461 1.67 4.07 -0.59
N LEU A 462 1.11 3.72 0.58
CA LEU A 462 1.71 2.71 1.46
C LEU A 462 1.26 1.28 1.16
N ASN A 463 1.07 0.85 -0.08
CA ASN A 463 0.44 -0.46 -0.30
C ASN A 463 1.39 -1.65 -0.10
N PHE A 464 2.71 -1.47 -0.28
CA PHE A 464 3.69 -2.56 -0.16
C PHE A 464 5.10 -2.10 0.21
N PHE A 465 5.53 -2.26 1.46
CA PHE A 465 6.87 -1.84 1.89
C PHE A 465 7.42 -2.63 3.07
N VAL A 466 8.73 -2.59 3.26
CA VAL A 466 9.44 -3.21 4.37
C VAL A 466 9.98 -2.18 5.37
N ILE A 467 9.83 -2.47 6.65
CA ILE A 467 10.32 -1.65 7.77
C ILE A 467 10.76 -2.54 8.94
N TRP A 468 11.74 -2.09 9.73
CA TRP A 468 12.08 -2.76 10.99
C TRP A 468 11.09 -2.38 12.09
N GLY A 469 10.75 -3.30 12.99
CA GLY A 469 9.91 -2.95 14.14
C GLY A 469 10.55 -1.92 15.06
N ARG A 470 11.90 -1.86 15.12
CA ARG A 470 12.62 -0.77 15.81
C ARG A 470 12.34 0.61 15.22
N ASP A 471 12.13 0.68 13.90
CA ASP A 471 11.88 1.91 13.16
C ASP A 471 10.40 2.32 13.30
N VAL A 472 9.48 1.35 13.33
CA VAL A 472 8.08 1.58 13.72
C VAL A 472 8.01 2.17 15.14
N ALA A 473 8.67 1.53 16.11
CA ALA A 473 8.68 1.98 17.51
C ALA A 473 9.24 3.42 17.68
N ALA A 474 10.22 3.82 16.85
CA ALA A 474 10.75 5.18 16.84
C ALA A 474 9.81 6.20 16.16
N GLY A 475 8.90 5.71 15.31
CA GLY A 475 7.87 6.48 14.64
C GLY A 475 6.66 6.77 15.52
N LEU A 476 6.33 5.88 16.46
CA LEU A 476 5.12 6.00 17.29
C LEU A 476 5.08 7.28 18.16
N PRO A 477 3.87 7.83 18.41
CA PRO A 477 2.59 7.42 17.83
C PRO A 477 2.48 7.81 16.35
N ILE A 478 1.89 6.93 15.53
CA ILE A 478 1.54 7.20 14.13
C ILE A 478 0.10 7.71 14.11
N ARG A 479 -0.14 8.83 13.43
CA ARG A 479 -1.44 9.50 13.40
C ARG A 479 -2.38 8.85 12.39
N GLU A 480 -3.54 9.48 12.18
CA GLU A 480 -4.66 8.92 11.42
C GLU A 480 -4.31 8.62 9.96
N ASP A 481 -3.59 9.54 9.31
CA ASP A 481 -3.08 9.41 7.94
C ASP A 481 -1.69 8.77 7.98
N ASP A 482 -1.66 7.44 8.17
CA ASP A 482 -0.42 6.69 8.29
C ASP A 482 0.44 6.77 7.02
N GLU A 483 -0.19 6.93 5.84
CA GLU A 483 0.46 7.23 4.58
C GLU A 483 1.32 8.50 4.63
N GLU A 484 0.80 9.62 5.13
CA GLU A 484 1.61 10.84 5.30
C GLU A 484 2.71 10.63 6.34
N GLU A 485 2.37 10.03 7.48
CA GLU A 485 3.28 9.87 8.60
C GLU A 485 4.50 9.04 8.22
N LEU A 486 4.30 7.87 7.61
CA LEU A 486 5.38 6.91 7.38
C LEU A 486 6.20 7.23 6.13
N THR A 487 5.69 8.03 5.19
CA THR A 487 6.40 8.36 3.94
C THR A 487 7.03 9.75 3.95
N SER A 488 6.47 10.70 4.72
CA SER A 488 6.86 12.10 4.71
C SER A 488 7.25 12.57 6.12
N GLU A 489 6.33 12.63 7.08
CA GLU A 489 6.56 13.36 8.33
C GLU A 489 7.55 12.68 9.29
N ILE A 490 7.39 11.39 9.56
CA ILE A 490 8.31 10.62 10.42
C ILE A 490 9.68 10.50 9.75
N PRO A 491 9.79 10.14 8.45
CA PRO A 491 11.04 10.23 7.70
C PRO A 491 11.75 11.58 7.85
N LEU A 492 11.04 12.69 7.70
CA LEU A 492 11.60 14.04 7.80
C LEU A 492 12.07 14.35 9.23
N ARG A 493 11.25 14.01 10.24
CA ARG A 493 11.58 14.16 11.66
C ARG A 493 12.82 13.35 12.05
N LEU A 494 12.95 12.13 11.53
CA LEU A 494 14.07 11.23 11.81
C LEU A 494 15.27 11.47 10.90
N ARG A 495 15.12 12.29 9.84
CA ARG A 495 16.12 12.52 8.77
C ARG A 495 16.58 11.21 8.13
N ARG A 496 15.62 10.35 7.85
CA ARG A 496 15.82 9.04 7.23
C ARG A 496 14.76 8.93 6.14
N PRO A 497 15.12 8.98 4.85
CA PRO A 497 14.13 9.07 3.78
C PRO A 497 13.32 7.79 3.66
N PHE A 498 12.11 7.91 3.14
CA PHE A 498 11.37 6.80 2.56
C PHE A 498 11.84 6.62 1.11
N VAL A 499 12.18 5.40 0.71
CA VAL A 499 12.71 5.13 -0.64
C VAL A 499 11.96 3.97 -1.29
N ILE A 500 12.00 3.90 -2.61
CA ILE A 500 11.41 2.80 -3.38
C ILE A 500 12.56 1.96 -3.94
N ASP A 501 12.51 0.65 -3.72
CA ASP A 501 13.28 -0.32 -4.50
C ASP A 501 12.52 -0.63 -5.79
N THR A 502 13.09 -0.15 -6.89
CA THR A 502 12.54 -0.23 -8.23
C THR A 502 12.80 -1.57 -8.91
N ARG A 503 13.46 -2.52 -8.25
CA ARG A 503 13.57 -3.92 -8.69
C ARG A 503 12.52 -4.82 -8.03
N ALA A 504 11.92 -4.37 -6.93
CA ALA A 504 10.78 -5.05 -6.31
C ALA A 504 9.46 -4.54 -6.92
N VAL A 505 8.81 -5.36 -7.75
CA VAL A 505 7.58 -4.99 -8.48
C VAL A 505 6.35 -5.67 -7.90
N VAL A 506 5.33 -4.89 -7.57
CA VAL A 506 4.01 -5.38 -7.16
C VAL A 506 2.90 -4.62 -7.90
N ALA A 507 1.69 -5.18 -7.95
CA ALA A 507 0.54 -4.53 -8.57
C ALA A 507 -0.60 -4.31 -7.59
N HIS A 508 -1.02 -3.05 -7.49
CA HIS A 508 -2.16 -2.62 -6.68
C HIS A 508 -3.42 -2.53 -7.54
N GLN A 509 -4.53 -3.07 -7.07
CA GLN A 509 -5.77 -3.11 -7.84
C GLN A 509 -6.33 -1.71 -8.12
N SER A 510 -6.60 -0.93 -7.07
CA SER A 510 -7.34 0.32 -7.21
C SER A 510 -7.29 1.14 -5.94
N PHE A 511 -7.15 2.46 -6.07
CA PHE A 511 -7.56 3.40 -5.02
C PHE A 511 -9.10 3.44 -4.92
N TYR A 512 -9.63 3.94 -3.80
CA TYR A 512 -11.10 4.00 -3.60
C TYR A 512 -11.81 4.80 -4.71
N THR A 513 -11.17 5.84 -5.22
CA THR A 513 -11.61 6.70 -6.35
C THR A 513 -11.67 5.97 -7.68
N GLN A 514 -10.88 4.91 -7.85
CA GLN A 514 -10.81 4.11 -9.08
C GLN A 514 -11.71 2.88 -9.02
N ARG A 515 -12.12 2.48 -7.81
CA ARG A 515 -12.75 1.18 -7.51
C ARG A 515 -13.95 0.89 -8.39
N GLU A 516 -14.85 1.85 -8.56
CA GLU A 516 -16.07 1.67 -9.35
C GLU A 516 -15.75 1.26 -10.79
N GLY A 517 -14.84 1.98 -11.46
CA GLY A 517 -14.46 1.68 -12.84
C GLY A 517 -13.63 0.40 -12.96
N ILE A 518 -12.71 0.14 -12.03
CA ILE A 518 -11.91 -1.10 -12.02
C ILE A 518 -12.80 -2.34 -11.82
N ASN A 519 -13.82 -2.26 -10.97
CA ASN A 519 -14.79 -3.35 -10.74
C ASN A 519 -15.65 -3.68 -11.96
N GLN A 520 -15.69 -2.80 -12.97
CA GLN A 520 -16.39 -3.08 -14.23
C GLN A 520 -15.54 -3.84 -15.24
N THR A 521 -14.24 -4.00 -14.99
CA THR A 521 -13.30 -4.71 -15.88
C THR A 521 -13.23 -6.21 -15.55
N ASP A 522 -12.54 -6.98 -16.40
CA ASP A 522 -12.20 -8.39 -16.15
C ASP A 522 -10.84 -8.58 -15.42
N LEU A 523 -10.21 -7.52 -14.91
CA LEU A 523 -8.83 -7.56 -14.40
C LEU A 523 -8.63 -8.55 -13.24
N VAL A 524 -9.56 -8.60 -12.29
CA VAL A 524 -9.47 -9.53 -11.15
C VAL A 524 -9.50 -10.99 -11.63
N ASP A 525 -10.31 -11.30 -12.65
CA ASP A 525 -10.36 -12.62 -13.25
C ASP A 525 -9.07 -12.97 -14.00
N ARG A 526 -8.44 -11.99 -14.64
CA ARG A 526 -7.14 -12.16 -15.30
C ARG A 526 -6.03 -12.41 -14.30
N PHE A 527 -5.93 -11.62 -13.22
CA PHE A 527 -4.92 -11.86 -12.19
C PHE A 527 -5.14 -13.18 -11.46
N ARG A 528 -6.40 -13.60 -11.25
CA ARG A 528 -6.71 -14.95 -10.75
C ARG A 528 -6.21 -16.04 -11.70
N ALA A 529 -6.44 -15.89 -13.01
CA ALA A 529 -6.02 -16.87 -14.01
C ALA A 529 -4.49 -16.93 -14.11
N PHE A 530 -3.82 -15.77 -14.02
CA PHE A 530 -2.36 -15.69 -13.96
C PHE A 530 -1.83 -16.42 -12.72
N ALA A 531 -2.40 -16.14 -11.54
CA ALA A 531 -1.98 -16.75 -10.29
C ALA A 531 -2.16 -18.28 -10.33
N ASN A 532 -3.30 -18.78 -10.80
CA ASN A 532 -3.54 -20.23 -10.95
C ASN A 532 -2.54 -20.91 -11.89
N GLU A 533 -2.13 -20.24 -12.97
CA GLU A 533 -1.22 -20.82 -13.94
C GLU A 533 0.25 -20.79 -13.49
N ASN A 534 0.64 -19.81 -12.66
CA ASN A 534 2.05 -19.49 -12.42
C ASN A 534 2.50 -19.42 -10.96
N VAL A 535 1.57 -19.32 -10.00
CA VAL A 535 1.90 -18.99 -8.59
C VAL A 535 1.26 -19.98 -7.63
N CYS A 536 -0.04 -20.23 -7.77
CA CYS A 536 -0.79 -21.10 -6.88
C CYS A 536 -0.29 -22.55 -6.95
N ALA A 537 -0.30 -23.23 -5.81
CA ALA A 537 -0.09 -24.67 -5.77
C ALA A 537 -1.28 -25.38 -6.42
N ALA A 538 -1.04 -26.58 -6.98
CA ALA A 538 -2.04 -27.34 -7.72
C ALA A 538 -3.27 -27.73 -6.89
N ASP A 539 -3.12 -27.84 -5.57
CA ASP A 539 -4.17 -28.12 -4.59
C ASP A 539 -4.82 -26.86 -4.01
N ASN A 540 -4.38 -25.67 -4.43
CA ASN A 540 -4.85 -24.37 -3.98
C ASN A 540 -5.20 -23.43 -5.14
N LEU A 541 -5.75 -23.99 -6.23
CA LEU A 541 -6.24 -23.20 -7.35
C LEU A 541 -7.47 -22.40 -6.94
N LYS A 542 -7.48 -21.12 -7.33
CA LYS A 542 -8.50 -20.14 -6.98
C LYS A 542 -9.64 -20.16 -7.97
N LYS A 543 -10.86 -19.88 -7.48
CA LYS A 543 -12.07 -19.85 -8.29
C LYS A 543 -12.82 -18.53 -8.09
N PRO A 544 -13.60 -18.06 -9.07
CA PRO A 544 -14.49 -16.93 -8.86
C PRO A 544 -15.54 -17.28 -7.80
N TRP A 545 -16.02 -16.25 -7.10
CA TRP A 545 -17.10 -16.38 -6.12
C TRP A 545 -18.41 -15.78 -6.63
N ASP A 546 -18.40 -15.29 -7.86
CA ASP A 546 -19.46 -14.49 -8.44
C ASP A 546 -20.27 -15.27 -9.46
N GLY A 547 -21.52 -14.85 -9.60
CA GLY A 547 -22.28 -15.14 -10.81
C GLY A 547 -21.62 -14.55 -12.05
N ARG A 548 -22.01 -15.10 -13.20
CA ARG A 548 -21.49 -14.65 -14.49
C ARG A 548 -21.90 -13.20 -14.77
N CYS A 549 -21.01 -12.41 -15.37
CA CYS A 549 -21.35 -11.09 -15.89
C CYS A 549 -22.45 -11.17 -16.95
N ASP A 550 -23.35 -10.17 -16.95
CA ASP A 550 -24.41 -10.10 -17.95
C ASP A 550 -23.85 -10.10 -19.37
N GLY A 551 -24.39 -10.98 -20.21
CA GLY A 551 -23.98 -11.14 -21.61
C GLY A 551 -22.80 -12.09 -21.85
N PHE A 552 -22.24 -12.76 -20.83
CA PHE A 552 -21.14 -13.73 -20.97
C PHE A 552 -21.55 -15.21 -21.13
#